data_AF-A0A2G2DNL8-F1
#
_entry.id   AF-A0A2G2DNL8-F1
#
_cell.length_a   1.000
_cell.length_b   1.000
_cell.length_c   1.000
_cell.angle_alpha   90.00
_cell.angle_beta   90.00
_cell.angle_gamma   90.00
#
_symmetry.space_group_name_H-M   'P 1'
#
loop_
_entity.id
_entity.type
_entity.pdbx_description
1 polymer ?
#
loop_
_entity_poly.entity_id
_entity_poly.type
_entity_poly.pdbx_seq_one_letter_code
_entity_poly.pdbx_strand_id
1 'polypeptide(L)' 'MDPDKIPLLGGKSVHCINEQQMEEAVRLAEQDVESSPKIQSRLKALEVELSRNELAALAFVIIQRLKESSP' A
#
# COMPACT_ATOMS: atom_id res chain seq x y z
N MET A 1 -8.39 28.62 -5.05
CA MET A 1 -8.66 27.22 -4.71
C MET A 1 -8.22 26.40 -5.90
N ASP A 2 -7.16 25.61 -5.75
CA ASP A 2 -6.62 24.77 -6.83
C ASP A 2 -7.62 23.64 -7.16
N PRO A 3 -8.19 23.59 -8.38
CA PRO A 3 -9.15 22.57 -8.76
C PRO A 3 -8.52 21.19 -9.08
N ASP A 4 -7.18 21.08 -9.08
CA ASP A 4 -6.47 19.92 -9.66
C ASP A 4 -5.94 18.89 -8.65
N LYS A 5 -6.16 19.05 -7.35
CA LYS A 5 -5.85 17.98 -6.39
C LYS A 5 -7.05 17.06 -6.26
N ILE A 6 -7.22 16.16 -7.22
CA ILE A 6 -8.04 14.95 -7.02
C ILE A 6 -7.52 14.30 -5.73
N PRO A 7 -8.31 14.22 -4.64
CA PRO A 7 -7.84 13.57 -3.44
C PRO A 7 -7.61 12.10 -3.77
N LEU A 8 -6.38 11.60 -3.60
CA LEU A 8 -6.06 10.17 -3.75
C LEU A 8 -7.02 9.28 -2.93
N LEU A 9 -7.56 9.84 -1.85
CA LEU A 9 -8.46 9.17 -0.89
C LEU A 9 -9.95 9.51 -1.12
N GLY A 10 -10.31 10.21 -2.19
CA GLY A 10 -11.64 10.81 -2.36
C GLY A 10 -12.14 10.77 -3.79
N GLY A 11 -12.44 9.58 -4.29
CA GLY A 11 -13.10 9.42 -5.60
C GLY A 11 -13.09 7.98 -6.08
N LYS A 12 -14.19 7.26 -5.84
CA LYS A 12 -14.54 5.93 -6.36
C LYS A 12 -13.35 4.95 -6.48
N SER A 13 -13.05 4.25 -5.39
CA SER A 13 -12.15 3.10 -5.36
C SER A 13 -12.61 2.03 -6.37
N VAL A 14 -11.86 1.80 -7.46
CA VAL A 14 -12.11 0.70 -8.42
C VAL A 14 -10.96 -0.31 -8.43
N HIS A 15 -10.30 -0.51 -7.29
CA HIS A 15 -9.44 -1.66 -7.08
C HIS A 15 -9.91 -2.39 -5.83
N CYS A 16 -10.77 -3.40 -6.03
CA CYS A 16 -11.18 -4.31 -4.98
C CYS A 16 -9.99 -5.19 -4.62
N ILE A 17 -9.22 -4.81 -3.60
CA ILE A 17 -8.52 -5.80 -2.79
C ILE A 17 -9.65 -6.55 -2.07
N ASN A 18 -9.81 -7.84 -2.34
CA ASN A 18 -10.83 -8.61 -1.63
C ASN A 18 -10.37 -8.90 -0.18
N GLU A 19 -11.31 -9.27 0.68
CA GLU A 19 -11.03 -9.49 2.11
C GLU A 19 -9.95 -10.54 2.35
N GLN A 20 -9.94 -11.62 1.56
CA GLN A 20 -8.93 -12.69 1.68
C GLN A 20 -7.51 -12.21 1.32
N GLN A 21 -7.38 -11.40 0.28
CA GLN A 21 -6.10 -10.81 -0.11
C GLN A 21 -5.58 -9.86 0.97
N MET A 22 -6.48 -9.10 1.60
CA MET A 22 -6.12 -8.23 2.70
C MET A 22 -5.70 -9.03 3.92
N GLU A 23 -6.45 -10.06 4.29
CA GLU A 23 -6.15 -10.93 5.43
C GLU A 23 -4.79 -11.62 5.25
N GLU A 24 -4.50 -12.15 4.07
CA GLU A 24 -3.21 -12.78 3.79
C GLU A 24 -2.05 -11.77 3.79
N ALA A 25 -2.26 -10.56 3.26
CA ALA A 25 -1.26 -9.49 3.32
C ALA A 25 -0.95 -9.11 4.77
N VAL A 26 -1.97 -8.99 5.62
CA VAL A 26 -1.81 -8.72 7.06
C VAL A 26 -1.11 -9.88 7.76
N ARG A 27 -1.50 -11.13 7.48
CA ARG A 27 -0.86 -12.32 8.03
C ARG A 27 0.64 -12.36 7.70
N LEU A 28 1.02 -12.09 6.45
CA LEU A 28 2.43 -12.01 6.03
C LEU A 28 3.18 -10.86 6.70
N ALA A 29 2.53 -9.70 6.80
CA ALA A 29 3.15 -8.51 7.39
C ALA A 29 3.29 -8.59 8.91
N GLU A 30 2.43 -9.32 9.61
CA GLU A 30 2.38 -9.31 11.07
C GLU A 30 2.77 -10.64 11.70
N GLN A 31 2.37 -11.77 11.12
CA GLN A 31 2.41 -13.09 11.77
C GLN A 31 3.49 -14.02 11.20
N ASP A 32 3.95 -13.79 9.96
CA ASP A 32 4.96 -14.66 9.33
C ASP A 32 6.35 -14.46 9.94
N VAL A 33 6.97 -15.54 10.43
CA VAL A 33 8.23 -15.49 11.20
C VAL A 33 9.40 -14.89 10.40
N GLU A 34 9.44 -15.10 9.08
CA GLU A 34 10.54 -14.62 8.24
C GLU A 34 10.24 -13.28 7.57
N SER A 35 8.99 -13.06 7.19
CA SER A 35 8.56 -11.91 6.38
C SER A 35 8.14 -10.74 7.26
N SER A 36 7.47 -10.99 8.39
CA SER A 36 6.97 -9.95 9.31
C SER A 36 8.09 -8.99 9.73
N PRO A 37 9.27 -9.43 10.21
CA PRO A 37 10.33 -8.51 10.62
C PRO A 37 10.82 -7.61 9.47
N LYS A 38 10.88 -8.15 8.24
CA LYS A 38 11.33 -7.40 7.05
C LYS A 38 10.30 -6.36 6.63
N ILE A 39 9.03 -6.76 6.58
CA ILE A 39 7.91 -5.89 6.16
C ILE A 39 7.73 -4.76 7.18
N GLN A 40 7.64 -5.10 8.48
CA GLN A 40 7.45 -4.13 9.55
C GLN A 40 8.62 -3.14 9.63
N SER A 41 9.86 -3.61 9.48
CA SER A 41 11.04 -2.72 9.47
C SER A 41 10.96 -1.69 8.33
N ARG A 42 10.54 -2.10 7.13
CA ARG A 42 10.40 -1.20 5.98
C ARG A 42 9.20 -0.27 6.14
N LEU A 43 8.07 -0.78 6.62
CA LEU A 43 6.88 0.03 6.87
C LEU A 43 7.19 1.17 7.84
N LYS A 44 7.86 0.86 8.96
CA LYS A 44 8.25 1.86 9.95
C LYS A 44 9.20 2.93 9.39
N ALA A 45 10.13 2.55 8.51
CA ALA A 45 11.01 3.52 7.85
C ALA A 45 10.19 4.47 6.95
N LEU A 46 9.29 3.91 6.14
CA LEU A 46 8.44 4.69 5.24
C LEU A 46 7.49 5.63 6.01
N GLU A 47 6.94 5.18 7.14
CA GLU A 47 6.05 6.00 7.99
C GLU A 47 6.75 7.20 8.64
N VAL A 48 8.08 7.13 8.81
CA VAL A 48 8.89 8.24 9.31
C VAL A 48 9.29 9.19 8.18
N GLU A 49 9.57 8.65 6.99
CA GLU A 49 10.11 9.40 5.86
C GLU A 49 9.05 10.07 4.98
N LEU A 50 7.83 9.55 4.95
CA LEU A 50 6.79 9.95 4.01
C LEU A 50 5.54 10.47 4.70
N SER A 51 4.90 11.47 4.10
CA SER A 51 3.57 11.91 4.51
C SER A 51 2.49 10.88 4.15
N ARG A 52 1.30 11.00 4.75
CA ARG A 52 0.14 10.13 4.46
C ARG A 52 -0.17 10.02 2.96
N ASN A 53 -0.08 11.13 2.24
CA ASN A 53 -0.39 11.15 0.81
C ASN A 53 0.72 10.49 -0.02
N GLU A 54 1.99 10.65 0.39
CA GLU A 54 3.12 9.99 -0.25
C GLU A 54 3.11 8.47 0.00
N LEU A 55 2.75 8.02 1.19
CA LEU A 55 2.52 6.60 1.50
C LEU A 55 1.42 6.01 0.64
N ALA A 56 0.28 6.70 0.52
CA ALA A 56 -0.82 6.26 -0.33
C ALA A 56 -0.39 6.19 -1.81
N ALA A 57 0.31 7.21 -2.31
CA ALA A 57 0.85 7.21 -3.67
C ALA A 57 1.84 6.05 -3.91
N LEU A 58 2.75 5.81 -2.96
CA LEU A 58 3.71 4.72 -3.02
C LEU A 58 3.01 3.36 -3.08
N ALA A 59 2.00 3.14 -2.23
CA ALA A 59 1.22 1.90 -2.22
C ALA A 59 0.55 1.65 -3.59
N PHE A 60 -0.08 2.67 -4.18
CA PHE A 60 -0.69 2.54 -5.50
C PHE A 60 0.34 2.26 -6.60
N VAL A 61 1.50 2.91 -6.58
CA VAL A 61 2.57 2.67 -7.56
C VAL A 61 3.13 1.24 -7.45
N ILE A 62 3.30 0.73 -6.22
CA ILE A 62 3.73 -0.65 -5.99
C ILE A 62 2.71 -1.64 -6.56
N ILE A 63 1.42 -1.44 -6.26
CA ILE A 63 0.34 -2.30 -6.78
C ILE A 63 0.31 -2.27 -8.30
N GLN A 64 0.43 -1.08 -8.92
CA GLN A 64 0.44 -0.96 -10.38
C GLN A 64 1.61 -1.72 -11.00
N ARG A 65 2.82 -1.56 -10.44
CA ARG A 65 4.01 -2.29 -10.91
C ARG A 65 3.87 -3.80 -10.76
N LEU A 66 3.33 -4.27 -9.63
CA LEU A 66 3.10 -5.69 -9.40
C LEU A 66 2.18 -6.28 -10.46
N LYS A 67 1.08 -5.58 -10.80
CA LYS A 67 0.15 -5.98 -11.87
C LYS A 67 0.80 -6.02 -13.25
N GLU A 68 1.65 -5.05 -13.56
CA GLU A 68 2.38 -5.00 -14.84
C GLU A 68 3.50 -6.05 -14.92
N SER A 69 4.05 -6.44 -13.78
CA SER A 69 5.13 -7.42 -13.67
C SER A 69 4.67 -8.87 -13.53
N SER A 70 3.36 -9.11 -13.38
CA SER A 70 2.81 -10.46 -13.39
C SER A 70 3.00 -11.10 -14.78
N PRO A 71 3.57 -12.33 -14.86
CA PRO A 71 3.72 -13.06 -16.12
C PRO A 71 2.38 -13.47 -16.74
#